data_AF-A0A5N7BQF7-F1
#
_entry.id   AF-A0A5N7BQF7-F1
#
_cell.length_a   1.000
_cell.length_b   1.000
_cell.length_c   1.000
_cell.angle_alpha   90.00
_cell.angle_beta   90.00
_cell.angle_gamma   90.00
#
_symmetry.space_group_name_H-M   'P 1'
#
loop_
_entity.id
_entity.type
_entity.pdbx_description
1 polymer ?
#
loop_
_entity_poly.entity_id
_entity_poly.type
_entity_poly.pdbx_seq_one_letter_code
_entity_poly.pdbx_strand_id
1 'polypeptide(L)'
;MSLDRQEPVRHGETKTSRDSTLPTLAQMPPSSSTIQEASSGNSKLSGIKGRIAEPVVAAFIAGGVAGAVSRTIVSPLERLKILLQIQSVGREEYRLSIWKALVKIGKEEGWRGFMRGNGTNCIRIVPYSAVQFGSYNFYKKFAEPSPNSELSPVRRLLCGAAAGITSVSITYPLDIVRTRLSIQSASFAALGQRDTSGRLPGMFGTMVSIYRTEGGILALYRGIIPTVAGVAPYVGLNFMTYESVRKYLTPDGDKTPSSLRKLLAGAVSGAVAQTCTYPFDVLRRRFQINTMSGMGYQYTSIGDAVRVIVAEEGIRGLFKGIVPNLLKVAPSMASSWLSFELTRDFLSAGIDLDRHHVRNSHRKAPKSENVYLQVLVKLYRFLARRTDSNFNKVVLRRLFMSRINRPPVSLSRIASNVTDAHKGKTIVVIGSVTDDNRLLNVPKLSVAALRFTATARARIEKAGGETLTLDQLALRAPTGANTLLLRGPKNAREAVKHFGFGPHSHKKPYVRSKGRKFERARGRRRSRGFKV
;
A
#
# COMPACT_ATOMS: atom_id res chain seq x y z
N MET A 1 -34.31 -25.62 9.79
CA MET A 1 -34.41 -26.15 8.42
C MET A 1 -33.00 -26.10 7.83
N SER A 2 -32.31 -27.22 8.03
CA SER A 2 -30.89 -27.44 7.74
C SER A 2 -30.68 -27.57 6.23
N LEU A 3 -29.63 -26.97 5.70
CA LEU A 3 -29.04 -27.39 4.42
C LEU A 3 -27.52 -27.32 4.50
N ASP A 4 -26.96 -28.52 4.45
CA ASP A 4 -25.55 -28.90 4.45
C ASP A 4 -24.75 -28.28 3.31
N ARG A 5 -23.49 -27.93 3.60
CA ARG A 5 -22.43 -27.83 2.60
C ARG A 5 -21.67 -29.15 2.56
N GLN A 6 -21.74 -29.81 1.41
CA GLN A 6 -20.98 -31.01 1.07
C GLN A 6 -19.49 -30.69 0.90
N GLU A 7 -18.62 -31.47 1.56
CA GLU A 7 -17.20 -31.60 1.26
C GLU A 7 -16.96 -32.77 0.29
N PRO A 8 -15.96 -32.70 -0.62
CA PRO A 8 -15.63 -33.83 -1.47
C PRO A 8 -14.62 -34.80 -0.82
N VAL A 9 -15.12 -36.03 -0.66
CA VAL A 9 -14.51 -37.38 -0.65
C VAL A 9 -12.99 -37.48 -0.90
N ARG A 10 -12.27 -38.02 0.10
CA ARG A 10 -10.94 -38.64 -0.06
C ARG A 10 -11.10 -40.13 -0.40
N HIS A 11 -10.50 -40.57 -1.50
CA HIS A 11 -10.31 -42.00 -1.78
C HIS A 11 -9.16 -42.56 -0.94
N GLY A 12 -9.45 -43.62 -0.19
CA GLY A 12 -8.46 -44.49 0.41
C GLY A 12 -8.12 -45.64 -0.54
N GLU A 13 -6.84 -45.95 -0.65
CA GLU A 13 -6.36 -47.22 -1.20
C GLU A 13 -5.54 -47.95 -0.14
N THR A 14 -5.82 -49.24 -0.06
CA THR A 14 -5.40 -50.21 0.95
C THR A 14 -4.00 -50.80 0.71
N LYS A 15 -3.39 -51.15 1.84
CA LYS A 15 -2.14 -51.90 2.08
C LYS A 15 -1.80 -53.03 1.10
N THR A 16 -0.51 -53.17 0.82
CA THR A 16 0.17 -54.48 0.72
C THR A 16 1.47 -54.46 1.52
N SER A 17 1.56 -55.40 2.46
CA SER A 17 2.70 -55.71 3.33
C SER A 17 3.66 -56.68 2.62
N ARG A 18 4.97 -56.45 2.75
CA ARG A 18 5.97 -57.54 2.82
C ARG A 18 7.10 -57.11 3.76
N ASP A 19 7.23 -57.86 4.85
CA ASP A 19 8.37 -57.87 5.76
C ASP A 19 9.59 -58.51 5.09
N SER A 20 10.77 -57.95 5.37
CA SER A 20 12.03 -58.71 5.41
C SER A 20 13.00 -58.01 6.35
N THR A 21 13.19 -58.62 7.51
CA THR A 21 14.17 -58.33 8.56
C THR A 21 15.62 -58.49 8.09
N LEU A 22 16.54 -57.62 8.53
CA LEU A 22 17.93 -57.90 9.00
C LEU A 22 18.59 -56.56 9.48
N PRO A 23 19.62 -56.60 10.35
CA PRO A 23 19.74 -55.69 11.49
C PRO A 23 20.70 -54.50 11.33
N THR A 24 20.54 -53.59 12.29
CA THR A 24 21.29 -52.40 12.68
C THR A 24 22.81 -52.50 12.54
N LEU A 25 23.41 -51.52 11.83
CA LEU A 25 24.84 -51.22 11.88
C LEU A 25 25.03 -49.74 12.26
N ALA A 26 26.00 -49.54 13.14
CA ALA A 26 26.19 -48.38 13.98
C ALA A 26 26.63 -47.09 13.25
N GLN A 27 26.11 -45.99 13.80
CA GLN A 27 26.65 -44.63 13.94
C GLN A 27 28.02 -44.29 13.29
N MET A 28 28.00 -43.29 12.41
CA MET A 28 29.00 -42.21 12.35
C MET A 28 28.28 -40.90 11.98
N PRO A 29 28.48 -39.77 12.70
CA PRO A 29 27.81 -38.51 12.38
C PRO A 29 28.62 -37.71 11.35
N PRO A 30 28.00 -37.07 10.34
CA PRO A 30 28.67 -36.04 9.58
C PRO A 30 28.59 -34.71 10.35
N SER A 31 29.77 -34.20 10.70
CA SER A 31 30.00 -32.85 11.19
C SER A 31 29.48 -31.80 10.22
N SER A 32 28.41 -31.10 10.59
CA SER A 32 28.07 -29.80 10.01
C SER A 32 28.00 -28.77 11.13
N SER A 33 29.12 -28.08 11.33
CA SER A 33 29.20 -26.84 12.09
C SER A 33 28.28 -25.79 11.45
N THR A 34 27.07 -25.66 11.99
CA THR A 34 26.22 -24.50 11.73
C THR A 34 26.92 -23.29 12.33
N ILE A 35 27.41 -22.40 11.47
CA ILE A 35 27.78 -21.04 11.84
C ILE A 35 26.51 -20.36 12.36
N GLN A 36 26.39 -20.25 13.68
CA GLN A 36 25.46 -19.31 14.31
C GLN A 36 25.97 -17.89 14.06
N GLU A 37 25.42 -17.21 13.06
CA GLU A 37 25.49 -15.75 13.00
C GLU A 37 24.52 -15.15 14.02
N ALA A 38 25.06 -14.34 14.92
CA ALA A 38 24.35 -13.64 15.97
C ALA A 38 23.36 -12.60 15.40
N SER A 39 22.06 -12.75 15.69
CA SER A 39 21.05 -11.71 15.48
C SER A 39 20.29 -11.38 16.77
N SER A 40 21.01 -10.92 17.81
CA SER A 40 20.43 -10.56 19.11
C SER A 40 19.67 -9.21 19.10
N GLY A 41 19.75 -8.41 18.02
CA GLY A 41 19.17 -7.06 17.97
C GLY A 41 17.70 -6.92 17.52
N ASN A 42 17.05 -7.97 17.01
CA ASN A 42 15.78 -7.86 16.25
C ASN A 42 14.51 -8.40 16.94
N SER A 43 14.59 -8.91 18.18
CA SER A 43 13.44 -9.56 18.85
C SER A 43 12.35 -8.59 19.31
N LYS A 44 12.71 -7.40 19.79
CA LYS A 44 11.71 -6.39 20.24
C LYS A 44 10.96 -5.75 19.07
N LEU A 45 11.66 -5.44 17.98
CA LEU A 45 11.03 -4.85 16.79
C LEU A 45 10.12 -5.84 16.07
N SER A 46 10.52 -7.11 15.97
CA SER A 46 9.66 -8.17 15.40
C SER A 46 8.44 -8.44 16.25
N GLY A 47 8.56 -8.42 17.59
CA GLY A 47 7.43 -8.55 18.51
C GLY A 47 6.41 -7.39 18.40
N ILE A 48 6.88 -6.15 18.29
CA ILE A 48 6.00 -4.98 18.07
C ILE A 48 5.33 -5.06 16.70
N LYS A 49 6.05 -5.46 15.66
CA LYS A 49 5.50 -5.66 14.31
C LYS A 49 4.41 -6.72 14.28
N GLY A 50 4.61 -7.85 14.98
CA GLY A 50 3.61 -8.91 15.10
C GLY A 50 2.32 -8.42 15.78
N ARG A 51 2.44 -7.60 16.84
CA ARG A 51 1.28 -6.99 17.52
C ARG A 51 0.55 -5.97 16.65
N ILE A 52 1.26 -5.20 15.83
CA ILE A 52 0.65 -4.21 14.93
C ILE A 52 -0.07 -4.89 13.75
N ALA A 53 0.46 -6.01 13.26
CA ALA A 53 -0.13 -6.80 12.18
C ALA A 53 -1.34 -7.63 12.63
N GLU A 54 -1.61 -7.72 13.93
CA GLU A 54 -2.79 -8.40 14.45
C GLU A 54 -4.07 -7.73 13.89
N PRO A 55 -5.03 -8.49 13.31
CA PRO A 55 -6.18 -7.91 12.60
C PRO A 55 -6.97 -6.88 13.40
N VAL A 56 -7.10 -7.08 14.70
CA VAL A 56 -7.82 -6.15 15.61
C VAL A 56 -7.04 -4.85 15.80
N VAL A 57 -5.74 -4.95 16.01
CA VAL A 57 -4.86 -3.79 16.21
C VAL A 57 -4.70 -3.01 14.90
N ALA A 58 -4.50 -3.73 13.78
CA ALA A 58 -4.46 -3.16 12.44
C ALA A 58 -5.76 -2.43 12.10
N ALA A 59 -6.92 -3.02 12.37
CA ALA A 59 -8.22 -2.37 12.15
C ALA A 59 -8.42 -1.15 13.06
N PHE A 60 -7.97 -1.19 14.31
CA PHE A 60 -8.04 -0.05 15.23
C PHE A 60 -7.17 1.12 14.75
N ILE A 61 -5.91 0.85 14.37
CA ILE A 61 -5.00 1.87 13.85
C ILE A 61 -5.53 2.41 12.52
N ALA A 62 -5.96 1.53 11.61
CA ALA A 62 -6.55 1.93 10.34
C ALA A 62 -7.80 2.79 10.54
N GLY A 63 -8.65 2.47 11.53
CA GLY A 63 -9.81 3.28 11.90
C GLY A 63 -9.42 4.66 12.42
N GLY A 64 -8.39 4.74 13.27
CA GLY A 64 -7.87 6.01 13.78
C GLY A 64 -7.29 6.90 12.67
N VAL A 65 -6.46 6.32 11.79
CA VAL A 65 -5.88 7.01 10.63
C VAL A 65 -6.97 7.45 9.65
N ALA A 66 -7.90 6.56 9.31
CA ALA A 66 -9.03 6.86 8.45
C ALA A 66 -9.87 8.02 8.96
N GLY A 67 -10.18 8.02 10.26
CA GLY A 67 -10.88 9.12 10.90
C GLY A 67 -10.10 10.44 10.78
N ALA A 68 -8.81 10.44 11.07
CA ALA A 68 -7.98 11.65 11.02
C ALA A 68 -7.86 12.22 9.59
N VAL A 69 -7.65 11.36 8.59
CA VAL A 69 -7.58 11.76 7.18
C VAL A 69 -8.91 12.33 6.71
N SER A 70 -10.02 11.66 7.02
CA SER A 70 -11.38 12.13 6.73
C SER A 70 -11.62 13.54 7.26
N ARG A 71 -11.32 13.79 8.55
CA ARG A 71 -11.53 15.09 9.19
C ARG A 71 -10.66 16.19 8.59
N THR A 72 -9.45 15.86 8.17
CA THR A 72 -8.50 16.80 7.57
C THR A 72 -8.96 17.24 6.17
N ILE A 73 -9.39 16.29 5.33
CA ILE A 73 -9.88 16.59 3.97
C ILE A 73 -11.12 17.49 4.01
N VAL A 74 -12.03 17.24 4.96
CA VAL A 74 -13.27 18.02 5.08
C VAL A 74 -13.17 19.24 5.99
N SER A 75 -11.98 19.50 6.57
CA SER A 75 -11.76 20.63 7.49
C SER A 75 -12.18 21.99 6.90
N PRO A 76 -11.94 22.33 5.62
CA PRO A 76 -12.40 23.60 5.05
C PRO A 76 -13.92 23.77 5.11
N LEU A 77 -14.68 22.74 4.72
CA LEU A 77 -16.15 22.77 4.73
C LEU A 77 -16.71 22.74 6.15
N GLU A 78 -16.07 21.99 7.03
CA GLU A 78 -16.43 21.90 8.43
C GLU A 78 -16.23 23.23 9.16
N ARG A 79 -15.11 23.91 8.89
CA ARG A 79 -14.85 25.24 9.43
C ARG A 79 -15.86 26.25 8.88
N LEU A 80 -16.13 26.21 7.58
CA LEU A 80 -17.15 27.07 6.97
C LEU A 80 -18.53 26.84 7.59
N LYS A 81 -18.93 25.58 7.84
CA LYS A 81 -20.17 25.26 8.56
C LYS A 81 -20.22 25.99 9.90
N ILE A 82 -19.17 25.85 10.72
CA ILE A 82 -19.12 26.46 12.07
C ILE A 82 -19.23 27.99 11.97
N LEU A 83 -18.48 28.63 11.06
CA LEU A 83 -18.52 30.08 10.89
C LEU A 83 -19.89 30.58 10.42
N LEU A 84 -20.56 29.87 9.51
CA LEU A 84 -21.91 30.24 9.08
C LEU A 84 -22.96 30.04 10.18
N GLN A 85 -22.82 29.00 11.03
CA GLN A 85 -23.78 28.69 12.09
C GLN A 85 -23.84 29.75 13.21
N ILE A 86 -22.74 30.47 13.42
CA ILE A 86 -22.57 31.43 14.51
C ILE A 86 -22.75 32.90 14.07
N GLN A 87 -22.79 33.17 12.77
CA GLN A 87 -22.89 34.54 12.27
C GLN A 87 -24.25 35.18 12.62
N SER A 88 -24.23 36.39 13.16
CA SER A 88 -25.41 37.23 13.42
C SER A 88 -25.83 38.09 12.24
N VAL A 89 -27.07 38.53 12.29
CA VAL A 89 -27.63 39.52 11.37
C VAL A 89 -26.95 40.85 11.64
N GLY A 90 -26.32 41.42 10.61
CA GLY A 90 -25.50 42.64 10.70
C GLY A 90 -24.09 42.48 10.11
N ARG A 91 -23.58 41.26 9.93
CA ARG A 91 -22.35 41.02 9.14
C ARG A 91 -22.73 40.63 7.70
N GLU A 92 -22.46 41.54 6.76
CA GLU A 92 -22.59 41.37 5.28
C GLU A 92 -21.98 40.06 4.73
N GLU A 93 -21.07 39.45 5.49
CA GLU A 93 -20.42 38.17 5.22
C GLU A 93 -21.41 36.99 5.06
N TYR A 94 -22.63 37.12 5.61
CA TYR A 94 -23.67 36.10 5.56
C TYR A 94 -24.19 35.80 4.14
N ARG A 95 -24.05 36.76 3.20
CA ARG A 95 -24.55 36.61 1.82
C ARG A 95 -23.53 36.00 0.87
N LEU A 96 -22.32 35.69 1.34
CA LEU A 96 -21.28 35.14 0.48
C LEU A 96 -21.65 33.71 0.05
N SER A 97 -21.61 33.46 -1.26
CA SER A 97 -21.61 32.10 -1.79
C SER A 97 -20.48 31.29 -1.16
N ILE A 98 -20.70 29.99 -0.94
CA ILE A 98 -19.73 29.06 -0.31
C ILE A 98 -18.32 29.25 -0.86
N TRP A 99 -18.21 29.36 -2.19
CA TRP A 99 -16.93 29.60 -2.86
C TRP A 99 -16.27 30.92 -2.46
N LYS A 100 -17.03 32.02 -2.43
CA LYS A 100 -16.53 33.33 -2.00
C LYS A 100 -16.08 33.29 -0.53
N ALA A 101 -16.82 32.60 0.33
CA ALA A 101 -16.46 32.44 1.73
C ALA A 101 -15.17 31.61 1.91
N LEU A 102 -15.01 30.52 1.16
CA LEU A 102 -13.77 29.74 1.15
C LEU A 102 -12.59 30.55 0.63
N VAL A 103 -12.75 31.28 -0.48
CA VAL A 103 -11.71 32.16 -1.03
C VAL A 103 -11.33 33.25 -0.04
N LYS A 104 -12.30 33.84 0.67
CA LYS A 104 -12.06 34.83 1.73
C LYS A 104 -11.19 34.25 2.84
N ILE A 105 -11.55 33.08 3.39
CA ILE A 105 -10.74 32.37 4.41
C ILE A 105 -9.32 32.11 3.89
N GLY A 106 -9.20 31.67 2.64
CA GLY A 106 -7.91 31.41 2.00
C GLY A 106 -7.05 32.66 1.84
N LYS A 107 -7.65 33.81 1.51
CA LYS A 107 -6.94 35.10 1.35
C LYS A 107 -6.55 35.73 2.68
N GLU A 108 -7.44 35.69 3.68
CA GLU A 108 -7.24 36.38 4.97
C GLU A 108 -6.39 35.58 5.96
N GLU A 109 -6.56 34.25 6.00
CA GLU A 109 -5.94 33.38 7.01
C GLU A 109 -4.99 32.32 6.43
N GLY A 110 -4.99 32.15 5.10
CA GLY A 110 -4.18 31.14 4.42
C GLY A 110 -4.59 29.70 4.72
N TRP A 111 -3.73 28.75 4.32
CA TRP A 111 -3.96 27.31 4.51
C TRP A 111 -4.17 26.90 5.97
N ARG A 112 -3.40 27.49 6.89
CA ARG A 112 -3.53 27.24 8.33
C ARG A 112 -4.89 27.67 8.88
N GLY A 113 -5.52 28.66 8.25
CA GLY A 113 -6.91 29.04 8.52
C GLY A 113 -7.84 27.85 8.37
N PHE A 114 -7.86 27.17 7.22
CA PHE A 114 -8.78 26.04 6.99
C PHE A 114 -8.64 24.89 8.00
N MET A 115 -7.48 24.76 8.63
CA MET A 115 -7.16 23.69 9.58
C MET A 115 -7.37 24.08 11.06
N ARG A 116 -7.88 25.29 11.34
CA ARG A 116 -8.16 25.77 12.71
C ARG A 116 -9.18 24.89 13.41
N GLY A 117 -8.79 24.29 14.54
CA GLY A 117 -9.61 23.36 15.31
C GLY A 117 -9.58 21.91 14.79
N ASN A 118 -8.96 21.63 13.65
CA ASN A 118 -8.89 20.25 13.12
C ASN A 118 -8.04 19.33 14.02
N GLY A 119 -6.97 19.85 14.64
CA GLY A 119 -6.15 19.08 15.58
C GLY A 119 -6.97 18.51 16.74
N THR A 120 -7.81 19.33 17.37
CA THR A 120 -8.75 18.90 18.42
C THR A 120 -9.74 17.85 17.88
N ASN A 121 -10.20 18.01 16.64
CA ASN A 121 -11.10 17.05 16.00
C ASN A 121 -10.45 15.68 15.81
N CYS A 122 -9.16 15.64 15.42
CA CYS A 122 -8.40 14.40 15.26
C CYS A 122 -8.10 13.73 16.60
N ILE A 123 -7.66 14.51 17.60
CA ILE A 123 -7.38 14.01 18.95
C ILE A 123 -8.64 13.40 19.58
N ARG A 124 -9.81 14.01 19.37
CA ARG A 124 -11.09 13.54 19.91
C ARG A 124 -11.49 12.14 19.40
N ILE A 125 -11.01 11.70 18.24
CA ILE A 125 -11.42 10.42 17.62
C ILE A 125 -11.15 9.24 18.54
N VAL A 126 -9.96 9.18 19.14
CA VAL A 126 -9.53 8.05 19.98
C VAL A 126 -10.38 7.92 21.26
N PRO A 127 -10.50 8.94 22.13
CA PRO A 127 -11.32 8.84 23.33
C PRO A 127 -12.80 8.67 23.00
N TYR A 128 -13.31 9.32 21.94
CA TYR A 128 -14.69 9.16 21.51
C TYR A 128 -15.00 7.71 21.14
N SER A 129 -14.18 7.10 20.28
CA SER A 129 -14.36 5.71 19.87
C SER A 129 -14.19 4.74 21.03
N ALA A 130 -13.18 4.94 21.89
CA ALA A 130 -12.95 4.08 23.06
C ALA A 130 -14.16 4.04 24.00
N VAL A 131 -14.69 5.22 24.35
CA VAL A 131 -15.87 5.34 25.20
C VAL A 131 -17.11 4.81 24.50
N GLN A 132 -17.29 5.08 23.20
CA GLN A 132 -18.43 4.59 22.45
C GLN A 132 -18.47 3.06 22.40
N PHE A 133 -17.35 2.40 22.06
CA PHE A 133 -17.28 0.95 22.02
C PHE A 133 -17.43 0.32 23.41
N GLY A 134 -16.78 0.90 24.42
CA GLY A 134 -16.92 0.45 25.81
C GLY A 134 -18.37 0.55 26.30
N SER A 135 -19.00 1.70 26.08
CA SER A 135 -20.40 1.94 26.47
C SER A 135 -21.37 1.07 25.68
N TYR A 136 -21.13 0.87 24.38
CA TYR A 136 -21.95 -0.02 23.56
C TYR A 136 -21.92 -1.46 24.08
N ASN A 137 -20.72 -1.99 24.38
CA ASN A 137 -20.58 -3.33 24.93
C ASN A 137 -21.19 -3.43 26.34
N PHE A 138 -21.12 -2.37 27.15
CA PHE A 138 -21.79 -2.32 28.44
C PHE A 138 -23.31 -2.36 28.29
N TYR A 139 -23.92 -1.47 27.51
CA TYR A 139 -25.37 -1.43 27.30
C TYR A 139 -25.90 -2.69 26.58
N LYS A 140 -25.11 -3.26 25.68
CA LYS A 140 -25.43 -4.50 24.98
C LYS A 140 -25.67 -5.65 25.98
N LYS A 141 -24.82 -5.79 27.02
CA LYS A 141 -24.98 -6.83 28.05
C LYS A 141 -26.33 -6.76 28.79
N PHE A 142 -26.88 -5.55 28.97
CA PHE A 142 -28.19 -5.37 29.62
C PHE A 142 -29.37 -5.52 28.66
N ALA A 143 -29.16 -5.33 27.36
CA ALA A 143 -30.22 -5.38 26.35
C ALA A 143 -30.41 -6.78 25.74
N GLU A 144 -29.41 -7.67 25.89
CA GLU A 144 -29.46 -9.07 25.46
C GLU A 144 -30.41 -9.90 26.35
N PRO A 145 -31.46 -10.52 25.80
CA PRO A 145 -32.34 -11.43 26.55
C PRO A 145 -31.62 -12.67 27.08
N SER A 146 -30.61 -13.14 26.35
CA SER A 146 -29.82 -14.33 26.67
C SER A 146 -28.37 -14.16 26.18
N PRO A 147 -27.38 -14.81 26.82
CA PRO A 147 -25.97 -14.67 26.43
C PRO A 147 -25.76 -14.97 24.94
N ASN A 148 -25.08 -14.07 24.22
CA ASN A 148 -24.79 -14.19 22.77
C ASN A 148 -26.02 -14.20 21.83
N SER A 149 -27.19 -13.74 22.27
CA SER A 149 -28.33 -13.57 21.35
C SER A 149 -28.21 -12.34 20.46
N GLU A 150 -28.70 -12.43 19.22
CA GLU A 150 -28.75 -11.26 18.34
C GLU A 150 -29.80 -10.24 18.83
N LEU A 151 -29.34 -9.03 19.13
CA LEU A 151 -30.22 -7.90 19.45
C LEU A 151 -31.15 -7.56 18.27
N SER A 152 -32.43 -7.32 18.58
CA SER A 152 -33.37 -6.76 17.61
C SER A 152 -32.87 -5.41 17.07
N PRO A 153 -33.23 -5.02 15.82
CA PRO A 153 -32.77 -3.78 15.21
C PRO A 153 -33.01 -2.55 16.09
N VAL A 154 -34.17 -2.48 16.74
CA VAL A 154 -34.55 -1.39 17.64
C VAL A 154 -33.68 -1.37 18.90
N ARG A 155 -33.46 -2.52 19.56
CA ARG A 155 -32.60 -2.57 20.75
C ARG A 155 -31.17 -2.22 20.42
N ARG A 156 -30.65 -2.72 19.29
CA ARG A 156 -29.31 -2.38 18.79
C ARG A 156 -29.16 -0.88 18.53
N LEU A 157 -30.19 -0.25 17.97
CA LEU A 157 -30.23 1.18 17.71
C LEU A 157 -30.24 1.99 19.02
N LEU A 158 -31.05 1.59 20.00
CA LEU A 158 -31.12 2.24 21.32
C LEU A 158 -29.79 2.10 22.09
N CYS A 159 -29.17 0.92 22.11
CA CYS A 159 -27.84 0.74 22.69
C CYS A 159 -26.79 1.60 21.98
N GLY A 160 -26.86 1.70 20.65
CA GLY A 160 -25.98 2.56 19.85
C GLY A 160 -26.17 4.04 20.15
N ALA A 161 -27.41 4.50 20.27
CA ALA A 161 -27.76 5.87 20.62
C ALA A 161 -27.29 6.23 22.05
N ALA A 162 -27.56 5.35 23.02
CA ALA A 162 -27.10 5.52 24.39
C ALA A 162 -25.56 5.57 24.47
N ALA A 163 -24.87 4.66 23.77
CA ALA A 163 -23.40 4.66 23.69
C ALA A 163 -22.85 5.95 23.06
N GLY A 164 -23.51 6.46 22.03
CA GLY A 164 -23.19 7.73 21.40
C GLY A 164 -23.41 8.94 22.32
N ILE A 165 -24.50 8.96 23.08
CA ILE A 165 -24.76 10.02 24.07
C ILE A 165 -23.67 10.00 25.15
N THR A 166 -23.32 8.83 25.68
CA THR A 166 -22.29 8.69 26.71
C THR A 166 -20.91 9.13 26.20
N SER A 167 -20.53 8.74 24.98
CA SER A 167 -19.26 9.17 24.39
C SER A 167 -19.24 10.68 24.10
N VAL A 168 -20.35 11.26 23.63
CA VAL A 168 -20.48 12.71 23.45
C VAL A 168 -20.36 13.43 24.78
N SER A 169 -21.03 12.98 25.84
CA SER A 169 -20.96 13.60 27.17
C SER A 169 -19.52 13.64 27.68
N ILE A 170 -18.81 12.51 27.65
CA ILE A 170 -17.43 12.44 28.15
C ILE A 170 -16.46 13.26 27.30
N THR A 171 -16.66 13.30 25.98
CA THR A 171 -15.76 14.03 25.07
C THR A 171 -16.20 15.48 24.78
N TYR A 172 -17.28 15.94 25.40
CA TYR A 172 -17.88 17.25 25.14
C TYR A 172 -16.93 18.44 25.36
N PRO A 173 -16.02 18.44 26.37
CA PRO A 173 -15.04 19.51 26.52
C PRO A 173 -14.12 19.71 25.30
N LEU A 174 -13.81 18.66 24.55
CA LEU A 174 -13.03 18.78 23.31
C LEU A 174 -13.87 19.41 22.19
N ASP A 175 -15.19 19.19 22.19
CA ASP A 175 -16.08 19.77 21.19
C ASP A 175 -16.25 21.28 21.36
N ILE A 176 -16.38 21.78 22.60
CA ILE A 176 -16.48 23.22 22.84
C ILE A 176 -15.16 23.94 22.51
N VAL A 177 -14.02 23.35 22.89
CA VAL A 177 -12.69 23.90 22.57
C VAL A 177 -12.47 23.94 21.08
N ARG A 178 -12.84 22.88 20.36
CA ARG A 178 -12.77 22.84 18.90
C ARG A 178 -13.56 23.98 18.27
N THR A 179 -14.83 24.15 18.67
CA THR A 179 -15.69 25.22 18.13
C THR A 179 -15.04 26.58 18.34
N ARG A 180 -14.53 26.85 19.54
CA ARG A 180 -13.91 28.14 19.88
C ARG A 180 -12.62 28.39 19.11
N LEU A 181 -11.75 27.39 18.99
CA LEU A 181 -10.53 27.50 18.19
C LEU A 181 -10.80 27.79 16.70
N SER A 182 -11.87 27.21 16.15
CA SER A 182 -12.26 27.45 14.74
C SER A 182 -12.77 28.88 14.49
N ILE A 183 -13.24 29.56 15.55
CA ILE A 183 -13.87 30.89 15.50
C ILE A 183 -12.89 31.99 15.89
N GLN A 184 -12.01 31.73 16.85
CA GLN A 184 -11.07 32.73 17.38
C GLN A 184 -10.29 33.42 16.26
N SER A 185 -9.78 32.72 15.23
CA SER A 185 -9.13 33.40 14.10
C SER A 185 -10.02 34.39 13.36
N ALA A 186 -11.28 34.03 13.12
CA ALA A 186 -12.19 34.88 12.37
C ALA A 186 -12.51 36.15 13.15
N SER A 187 -12.65 36.06 14.47
CA SER A 187 -12.83 37.23 15.34
C SER A 187 -11.58 38.14 15.35
N PHE A 188 -10.37 37.58 15.42
CA PHE A 188 -9.13 38.37 15.37
C PHE A 188 -8.90 39.05 14.00
N ALA A 189 -9.29 38.40 12.90
CA ALA A 189 -9.24 39.02 11.56
C ALA A 189 -10.23 40.20 11.44
N ALA A 190 -11.43 40.06 11.99
CA ALA A 190 -12.45 41.11 11.97
C ALA A 190 -12.13 42.31 12.88
N LEU A 191 -11.38 42.09 13.98
CA LEU A 191 -11.00 43.15 14.91
C LEU A 191 -9.86 44.05 14.43
N GLY A 192 -9.22 43.76 13.27
CA GLY A 192 -8.12 44.56 12.72
C GLY A 192 -6.83 44.58 13.56
N GLN A 193 -6.91 44.19 14.83
CA GLN A 193 -5.78 43.98 15.73
C GLN A 193 -5.08 42.68 15.36
N ARG A 194 -4.23 42.74 14.34
CA ARG A 194 -3.07 41.85 14.25
C ARG A 194 -2.09 42.24 15.36
N ASP A 195 -2.46 41.95 16.59
CA ASP A 195 -1.56 42.19 17.70
C ASP A 195 -0.39 41.20 17.57
N THR A 196 0.77 41.73 17.18
CA THR A 196 1.96 41.00 16.70
C THR A 196 2.62 40.14 17.79
N SER A 197 2.02 40.04 18.98
CA SER A 197 2.61 39.45 20.18
C SER A 197 1.75 38.41 20.90
N GLY A 198 0.48 38.23 20.52
CA GLY A 198 -0.42 37.27 21.17
C GLY A 198 -0.48 35.92 20.44
N ARG A 199 0.32 34.92 20.86
CA ARG A 199 0.12 33.53 20.39
C ARG A 199 -1.32 33.12 20.71
N LEU A 200 -2.10 32.78 19.68
CA LEU A 200 -3.43 32.22 19.86
C LEU A 200 -3.34 31.01 20.82
N PRO A 201 -4.16 30.95 21.87
CA PRO A 201 -4.09 29.87 22.83
C PRO A 201 -4.33 28.54 22.11
N GLY A 202 -3.46 27.57 22.37
CA GLY A 202 -3.67 26.20 21.90
C GLY A 202 -4.86 25.56 22.61
N MET A 203 -5.21 24.32 22.22
CA MET A 203 -6.32 23.55 22.80
C MET A 203 -6.36 23.58 24.35
N PHE A 204 -5.22 23.40 25.00
CA PHE A 204 -5.13 23.45 26.46
C PHE A 204 -5.36 24.86 27.02
N GLY A 205 -4.78 25.90 26.38
CA GLY A 205 -4.99 27.29 26.78
C GLY A 205 -6.44 27.71 26.68
N THR A 206 -7.13 27.33 25.59
CA THR A 206 -8.56 27.61 25.40
C THR A 206 -9.41 26.86 26.44
N MET A 207 -9.10 25.58 26.73
CA MET A 207 -9.79 24.80 27.77
C MET A 207 -9.66 25.46 29.15
N VAL A 208 -8.43 25.84 29.52
CA VAL A 208 -8.13 26.49 30.81
C VAL A 208 -8.80 27.87 30.89
N SER A 209 -8.82 28.63 29.80
CA SER A 209 -9.53 29.91 29.74
C SER A 209 -11.01 29.72 30.03
N ILE A 210 -11.71 28.83 29.30
CA ILE A 210 -13.14 28.58 29.52
C ILE A 210 -13.42 28.20 30.98
N TYR A 211 -12.61 27.30 31.53
CA TYR A 211 -12.74 26.87 32.92
C TYR A 211 -12.57 28.02 33.92
N ARG A 212 -11.52 28.84 33.75
CA ARG A 212 -11.20 29.91 34.70
C ARG A 212 -12.09 31.15 34.56
N THR A 213 -12.52 31.50 33.34
CA THR A 213 -13.16 32.79 33.08
C THR A 213 -14.67 32.72 32.85
N GLU A 214 -15.26 31.55 32.55
CA GLU A 214 -16.65 31.47 32.04
C GLU A 214 -17.61 30.60 32.85
N GLY A 215 -17.20 30.18 34.05
CA GLY A 215 -18.03 29.40 34.98
C GLY A 215 -17.62 27.93 35.16
N GLY A 216 -16.32 27.63 35.08
CA GLY A 216 -15.80 26.31 35.47
C GLY A 216 -16.24 25.17 34.56
N ILE A 217 -16.64 24.06 35.19
CA ILE A 217 -17.04 22.83 34.50
C ILE A 217 -18.32 23.06 33.69
N LEU A 218 -19.32 23.76 34.23
CA LEU A 218 -20.59 23.99 33.54
C LEU A 218 -20.40 24.72 32.20
N ALA A 219 -19.42 25.62 32.12
CA ALA A 219 -19.06 26.32 30.89
C ALA A 219 -18.58 25.35 29.80
N LEU A 220 -17.78 24.34 30.17
CA LEU A 220 -17.27 23.33 29.24
C LEU A 220 -18.38 22.45 28.65
N TYR A 221 -19.54 22.39 29.29
CA TYR A 221 -20.69 21.57 28.88
C TYR A 221 -21.83 22.39 28.24
N ARG A 222 -21.65 23.70 28.01
CA ARG A 222 -22.66 24.52 27.33
C ARG A 222 -22.96 24.01 25.93
N GLY A 223 -24.25 23.75 25.66
CA GLY A 223 -24.75 23.18 24.40
C GLY A 223 -24.92 21.66 24.41
N ILE A 224 -24.66 20.97 25.54
CA ILE A 224 -24.91 19.52 25.63
C ILE A 224 -26.40 19.19 25.51
N ILE A 225 -27.28 20.01 26.08
CA ILE A 225 -28.74 19.81 26.02
C ILE A 225 -29.25 19.76 24.57
N PRO A 226 -29.03 20.78 23.71
CA PRO A 226 -29.45 20.67 22.31
C PRO A 226 -28.72 19.55 21.56
N THR A 227 -27.49 19.18 21.96
CA THR A 227 -26.79 18.04 21.36
C THR A 227 -27.53 16.73 21.62
N VAL A 228 -27.89 16.44 22.87
CA VAL A 228 -28.60 15.21 23.27
C VAL A 228 -30.03 15.21 22.73
N ALA A 229 -30.73 16.36 22.80
CA ALA A 229 -32.08 16.52 22.27
C ALA A 229 -32.18 16.21 20.77
N GLY A 230 -31.12 16.50 20.00
CA GLY A 230 -31.07 16.20 18.56
C GLY A 230 -30.81 14.72 18.22
N VAL A 231 -30.25 13.92 19.13
CA VAL A 231 -29.85 12.52 18.83
C VAL A 231 -31.06 11.62 18.60
N ALA A 232 -32.03 11.63 19.51
CA ALA A 232 -33.18 10.72 19.42
C ALA A 232 -34.04 10.98 18.17
N PRO A 233 -34.40 12.23 17.81
CA PRO A 233 -35.10 12.52 16.55
C PRO A 233 -34.27 12.14 15.33
N TYR A 234 -32.95 12.36 15.36
CA TYR A 234 -32.08 12.02 14.23
C TYR A 234 -32.10 10.50 13.98
N VAL A 235 -31.94 9.72 15.04
CA VAL A 235 -31.94 8.26 14.98
C VAL A 235 -33.29 7.72 14.49
N GLY A 236 -34.40 8.22 15.05
CA GLY A 236 -35.75 7.82 14.66
C GLY A 236 -36.07 8.15 13.20
N LEU A 237 -35.83 9.40 12.78
CA LEU A 237 -36.09 9.85 11.41
C LEU A 237 -35.21 9.14 10.40
N ASN A 238 -33.94 8.92 10.72
CA ASN A 238 -33.03 8.21 9.82
C ASN A 238 -33.51 6.77 9.61
N PHE A 239 -33.89 6.06 10.67
CA PHE A 239 -34.41 4.69 10.56
C PHE A 239 -35.73 4.64 9.78
N MET A 240 -36.69 5.50 10.13
CA MET A 240 -37.98 5.59 9.44
C MET A 240 -37.81 5.88 7.96
N THR A 241 -37.00 6.88 7.61
CA THR A 241 -36.76 7.27 6.21
C THR A 241 -35.97 6.18 5.47
N TYR A 242 -35.01 5.53 6.13
CA TYR A 242 -34.24 4.44 5.54
C TYR A 242 -35.15 3.28 5.15
N GLU A 243 -36.04 2.83 6.05
CA GLU A 243 -36.98 1.75 5.77
C GLU A 243 -37.96 2.13 4.66
N SER A 244 -38.49 3.36 4.66
CA SER A 244 -39.39 3.85 3.59
C SER A 244 -38.70 3.90 2.22
N VAL A 245 -37.51 4.49 2.14
CA VAL A 245 -36.73 4.61 0.89
C VAL A 245 -36.27 3.23 0.42
N ARG A 246 -35.84 2.36 1.34
CA ARG A 246 -35.46 0.98 1.02
C ARG A 246 -36.63 0.19 0.44
N LYS A 247 -37.84 0.30 1.00
CA LYS A 247 -39.05 -0.34 0.47
C LYS A 247 -39.36 0.15 -0.94
N TYR A 248 -39.27 1.45 -1.19
CA TYR A 248 -39.51 2.01 -2.52
C TYR A 248 -38.45 1.60 -3.56
N LEU A 249 -37.17 1.52 -3.16
CA LEU A 249 -36.07 1.17 -4.06
C LEU A 249 -35.90 -0.34 -4.29
N THR A 250 -36.60 -1.20 -3.54
CA THR A 250 -36.50 -2.66 -3.64
C THR A 250 -37.80 -3.20 -4.25
N PRO A 251 -37.82 -3.59 -5.54
CA PRO A 251 -39.00 -4.17 -6.16
C PRO A 251 -39.45 -5.45 -5.46
N ASP A 252 -40.77 -5.71 -5.50
CA ASP A 252 -41.37 -6.93 -4.95
C ASP A 252 -40.78 -8.18 -5.63
N GLY A 253 -39.93 -8.91 -4.90
CA GLY A 253 -39.26 -10.13 -5.38
C GLY A 253 -37.77 -10.21 -5.05
N ASP A 254 -37.11 -9.07 -4.77
CA ASP A 254 -35.66 -9.03 -4.58
C ASP A 254 -35.29 -8.91 -3.08
N LYS A 255 -34.93 -10.02 -2.44
CA LYS A 255 -34.63 -10.05 -0.98
C LYS A 255 -33.34 -9.30 -0.61
N THR A 256 -32.49 -8.95 -1.58
CA THR A 256 -31.20 -8.29 -1.35
C THR A 256 -31.00 -7.08 -2.26
N PRO A 257 -31.30 -5.85 -1.79
CA PRO A 257 -31.00 -4.66 -2.59
C PRO A 257 -29.50 -4.53 -2.86
N SER A 258 -29.16 -4.22 -4.11
CA SER A 258 -27.78 -3.91 -4.55
C SER A 258 -27.09 -2.93 -3.60
N SER A 259 -25.78 -3.07 -3.41
CA SER A 259 -24.96 -2.20 -2.55
C SER A 259 -25.16 -0.72 -2.86
N LEU A 260 -25.37 -0.36 -4.13
CA LEU A 260 -25.66 1.00 -4.56
C LEU A 260 -27.03 1.49 -4.04
N ARG A 261 -28.08 0.65 -4.09
CA ARG A 261 -29.42 1.00 -3.59
C ARG A 261 -29.41 1.20 -2.07
N LYS A 262 -28.69 0.36 -1.33
CA LYS A 262 -28.51 0.52 0.12
C LYS A 262 -27.77 1.81 0.47
N LEU A 263 -26.75 2.17 -0.32
CA LEU A 263 -25.99 3.41 -0.15
C LEU A 263 -26.86 4.63 -0.45
N LEU A 264 -27.64 4.61 -1.53
CA LEU A 264 -28.60 5.67 -1.87
C LEU A 264 -29.67 5.83 -0.78
N ALA A 265 -30.24 4.72 -0.31
CA ALA A 265 -31.22 4.75 0.79
C ALA A 265 -30.62 5.39 2.06
N GLY A 266 -29.39 5.01 2.42
CA GLY A 266 -28.67 5.60 3.56
C GLY A 266 -28.30 7.08 3.38
N ALA A 267 -27.96 7.49 2.15
CA ALA A 267 -27.64 8.88 1.84
C ALA A 267 -28.89 9.78 1.93
N VAL A 268 -30.02 9.32 1.36
CA VAL A 268 -31.29 10.05 1.41
C VAL A 268 -31.82 10.11 2.84
N SER A 269 -31.84 8.97 3.56
CA SER A 269 -32.32 8.94 4.94
C SER A 269 -31.47 9.81 5.87
N GLY A 270 -30.15 9.79 5.69
CA GLY A 270 -29.21 10.64 6.41
C GLY A 270 -29.43 12.13 6.12
N ALA A 271 -29.67 12.50 4.85
CA ALA A 271 -29.91 13.89 4.46
C ALA A 271 -31.24 14.42 5.02
N VAL A 272 -32.32 13.63 4.98
CA VAL A 272 -33.63 13.99 5.53
C VAL A 272 -33.53 14.15 7.06
N ALA A 273 -33.01 13.14 7.75
CA ALA A 273 -32.85 13.18 9.20
C ALA A 273 -32.00 14.38 9.64
N GLN A 274 -30.86 14.61 8.96
CA GLN A 274 -29.97 15.72 9.24
C GLN A 274 -30.63 17.08 9.00
N THR A 275 -31.50 17.20 7.99
CA THR A 275 -32.23 18.45 7.68
C THR A 275 -33.25 18.73 8.77
N CYS A 276 -34.06 17.75 9.17
CA CYS A 276 -35.07 17.91 10.22
C CYS A 276 -34.44 18.23 11.58
N THR A 277 -33.30 17.63 11.92
CA THR A 277 -32.62 17.88 13.20
C THR A 277 -31.59 19.00 13.16
N TYR A 278 -31.42 19.66 12.01
CA TYR A 278 -30.43 20.72 11.84
C TYR A 278 -30.60 21.92 12.79
N PRO A 279 -31.82 22.32 13.21
CA PRO A 279 -32.00 23.39 14.19
C PRO A 279 -31.27 23.12 15.52
N PHE A 280 -31.28 21.87 16.02
CA PHE A 280 -30.52 21.49 17.22
C PHE A 280 -29.01 21.63 17.03
N ASP A 281 -28.54 21.37 15.81
CA ASP A 281 -27.13 21.52 15.40
C ASP A 281 -26.69 22.99 15.44
N VAL A 282 -27.54 23.91 15.00
CA VAL A 282 -27.29 25.37 15.07
C VAL A 282 -27.30 25.85 16.52
N LEU A 283 -28.34 25.47 17.27
CA LEU A 283 -28.46 25.80 18.69
C LEU A 283 -27.24 25.34 19.48
N ARG A 284 -26.81 24.09 19.28
CA ARG A 284 -25.59 23.55 19.89
C ARG A 284 -24.39 24.48 19.68
N ARG A 285 -24.12 24.91 18.44
CA ARG A 285 -22.95 25.76 18.16
C ARG A 285 -23.07 27.14 18.81
N ARG A 286 -24.27 27.73 18.80
CA ARG A 286 -24.54 29.01 19.45
C ARG A 286 -24.34 28.96 20.97
N PHE A 287 -24.86 27.92 21.62
CA PHE A 287 -24.65 27.72 23.05
C PHE A 287 -23.17 27.51 23.43
N GLN A 288 -22.36 26.87 22.57
CA GLN A 288 -20.92 26.68 22.79
C GLN A 288 -20.11 27.99 22.79
N ILE A 289 -20.63 29.06 22.18
CA ILE A 289 -19.97 30.36 22.06
C ILE A 289 -20.68 31.48 22.81
N ASN A 290 -21.79 31.17 23.50
CA ASN A 290 -22.64 32.13 24.21
C ASN A 290 -21.89 32.99 25.24
N THR A 291 -20.76 32.50 25.75
CA THR A 291 -19.93 33.20 26.74
C THR A 291 -18.67 33.84 26.17
N MET A 292 -18.51 33.87 24.84
CA MET A 292 -17.44 34.63 24.21
C MET A 292 -17.82 36.11 24.15
N SER A 293 -17.02 36.95 24.81
CA SER A 293 -17.12 38.41 24.76
C SER A 293 -17.08 38.90 23.31
N GLY A 294 -18.00 39.81 22.93
CA GLY A 294 -18.02 40.44 21.60
C GLY A 294 -18.80 39.70 20.50
N MET A 295 -19.49 38.60 20.82
CA MET A 295 -20.33 37.87 19.84
C MET A 295 -21.83 38.18 19.92
N GLY A 296 -22.27 39.05 20.84
CA GLY A 296 -23.63 39.63 20.85
C GLY A 296 -24.78 38.72 21.27
N TYR A 297 -24.53 37.44 21.58
CA TYR A 297 -25.57 36.49 21.96
C TYR A 297 -25.47 36.09 23.42
N GLN A 298 -26.56 36.28 24.17
CA GLN A 298 -26.75 35.67 25.48
C GLN A 298 -28.12 34.97 25.54
N TYR A 299 -28.11 33.69 25.22
CA TYR A 299 -29.29 32.84 25.33
C TYR A 299 -29.41 32.27 26.75
N THR A 300 -30.61 32.37 27.31
CA THR A 300 -30.93 31.81 28.64
C THR A 300 -31.42 30.36 28.53
N SER A 301 -32.25 30.08 27.54
CA SER A 301 -32.88 28.77 27.31
C SER A 301 -32.98 28.43 25.83
N ILE A 302 -33.30 27.17 25.51
CA ILE A 302 -33.49 26.73 24.11
C ILE A 302 -34.65 27.48 23.45
N GLY A 303 -35.77 27.66 24.16
CA GLY A 303 -36.94 28.37 23.64
C GLY A 303 -36.64 29.84 23.37
N ASP A 304 -35.92 30.49 24.28
CA ASP A 304 -35.42 31.86 24.13
C ASP A 304 -34.49 31.97 22.91
N ALA A 305 -33.53 31.05 22.77
CA ALA A 305 -32.64 31.00 21.61
C ALA A 305 -33.41 30.86 20.29
N VAL A 306 -34.40 29.96 20.21
CA VAL A 306 -35.23 29.80 19.01
C VAL A 306 -36.01 31.07 18.72
N ARG A 307 -36.63 31.69 19.74
CA ARG A 307 -37.37 32.94 19.59
C ARG A 307 -36.50 34.06 19.04
N VAL A 308 -35.33 34.29 19.64
CA VAL A 308 -34.38 35.32 19.20
C VAL A 308 -33.88 35.05 17.78
N ILE A 309 -33.50 33.81 17.46
CA ILE A 309 -33.04 33.45 16.10
C ILE A 309 -34.13 33.70 15.06
N VAL A 310 -35.37 33.31 15.35
CA VAL A 310 -36.48 33.49 14.41
C VAL A 310 -36.86 34.96 14.28
N ALA A 311 -36.81 35.74 15.37
CA ALA A 311 -37.12 37.17 15.36
C ALA A 311 -36.06 37.98 14.60
N GLU A 312 -34.77 37.71 14.82
CA GLU A 312 -33.68 38.48 14.22
C GLU A 312 -33.29 37.99 12.82
N GLU A 313 -33.25 36.66 12.60
CA GLU A 313 -32.69 36.05 11.40
C GLU A 313 -33.71 35.31 10.53
N GLY A 314 -34.94 35.19 11.01
CA GLY A 314 -35.98 34.38 10.39
C GLY A 314 -35.74 32.88 10.52
N ILE A 315 -36.69 32.10 10.00
CA ILE A 315 -36.65 30.63 10.03
C ILE A 315 -35.39 30.06 9.35
N ARG A 316 -34.87 30.76 8.32
CA ARG A 316 -33.63 30.37 7.63
C ARG A 316 -32.40 30.41 8.55
N GLY A 317 -32.44 31.19 9.64
CA GLY A 317 -31.39 31.22 10.67
C GLY A 317 -31.13 29.86 11.32
N LEU A 318 -32.18 29.05 11.49
CA LEU A 318 -32.09 27.70 12.05
C LEU A 318 -31.41 26.69 11.11
N PHE A 319 -31.18 27.05 9.84
CA PHE A 319 -30.59 26.19 8.80
C PHE A 319 -29.22 26.69 8.29
N LYS A 320 -28.62 27.67 8.99
CA LYS A 320 -27.30 28.22 8.60
C LYS A 320 -26.22 27.15 8.53
N GLY A 321 -25.52 27.07 7.40
CA GLY A 321 -24.44 26.10 7.19
C GLY A 321 -24.89 24.69 6.79
N ILE A 322 -26.18 24.46 6.50
CA ILE A 322 -26.66 23.12 6.09
C ILE A 322 -26.00 22.63 4.80
N VAL A 323 -25.77 23.53 3.84
CA VAL A 323 -25.16 23.19 2.54
C VAL A 323 -23.72 22.65 2.71
N PRO A 324 -22.77 23.36 3.37
CA PRO A 324 -21.45 22.78 3.62
C PRO A 324 -21.51 21.51 4.50
N ASN A 325 -22.52 21.38 5.37
CA ASN A 325 -22.73 20.16 6.15
C ASN A 325 -23.12 18.96 5.29
N LEU A 326 -23.92 19.14 4.23
CA LEU A 326 -24.30 18.08 3.30
C LEU A 326 -23.16 17.79 2.31
N LEU A 327 -22.51 18.82 1.77
CA LEU A 327 -21.41 18.68 0.80
C LEU A 327 -20.21 17.90 1.35
N LYS A 328 -19.93 18.02 2.65
CA LYS A 328 -18.78 17.32 3.26
C LYS A 328 -19.00 15.81 3.47
N VAL A 329 -20.24 15.31 3.42
CA VAL A 329 -20.56 13.93 3.81
C VAL A 329 -19.89 12.92 2.86
N ALA A 330 -20.09 13.09 1.55
CA ALA A 330 -19.54 12.16 0.55
C ALA A 330 -17.99 12.15 0.55
N PRO A 331 -17.28 13.30 0.51
CA PRO A 331 -15.82 13.32 0.62
C PRO A 331 -15.30 12.71 1.93
N SER A 332 -15.98 12.95 3.05
CA SER A 332 -15.62 12.35 4.35
C SER A 332 -15.72 10.83 4.32
N MET A 333 -16.80 10.29 3.75
CA MET A 333 -17.01 8.84 3.68
C MET A 333 -16.03 8.18 2.72
N ALA A 334 -15.85 8.75 1.52
CA ALA A 334 -14.94 8.22 0.51
C ALA A 334 -13.49 8.18 1.02
N SER A 335 -13.02 9.28 1.60
CA SER A 335 -11.66 9.35 2.15
C SER A 335 -11.45 8.45 3.37
N SER A 336 -12.44 8.35 4.28
CA SER A 336 -12.36 7.44 5.42
C SER A 336 -12.25 5.99 4.96
N TRP A 337 -13.09 5.57 4.01
CA TRP A 337 -13.11 4.18 3.55
C TRP A 337 -11.81 3.83 2.82
N LEU A 338 -11.39 4.67 1.87
CA LEU A 338 -10.12 4.47 1.14
C LEU A 338 -8.92 4.43 2.09
N SER A 339 -8.85 5.35 3.06
CA SER A 339 -7.76 5.38 4.03
C SER A 339 -7.77 4.17 4.95
N PHE A 340 -8.96 3.69 5.33
CA PHE A 340 -9.10 2.48 6.14
C PHE A 340 -8.58 1.26 5.39
N GLU A 341 -8.99 1.06 4.14
CA GLU A 341 -8.52 -0.08 3.34
C GLU A 341 -7.02 -0.02 3.11
N LEU A 342 -6.49 1.12 2.64
CA LEU A 342 -5.06 1.27 2.39
C LEU A 342 -4.23 1.05 3.66
N THR A 343 -4.67 1.58 4.81
CA THR A 343 -3.94 1.43 6.07
C THR A 343 -4.06 0.01 6.60
N ARG A 344 -5.26 -0.57 6.59
CA ARG A 344 -5.47 -1.95 7.04
C ARG A 344 -4.66 -2.92 6.19
N ASP A 345 -4.70 -2.77 4.86
CA ASP A 345 -4.00 -3.65 3.93
C ASP A 345 -2.50 -3.47 4.07
N PHE A 346 -2.00 -2.24 4.28
CA PHE A 346 -0.58 -1.99 4.57
C PHE A 346 -0.12 -2.63 5.89
N LEU A 347 -0.93 -2.58 6.95
CA LEU A 347 -0.60 -3.19 8.24
C LEU A 347 -0.76 -4.72 8.23
N SER A 348 -1.75 -5.24 7.50
CA SER A 348 -2.08 -6.68 7.43
C SER A 348 -1.25 -7.44 6.41
N ALA A 349 -0.82 -6.80 5.32
CA ALA A 349 0.14 -7.37 4.37
C ALA A 349 1.51 -7.61 5.01
N GLY A 350 1.69 -7.16 6.26
CA GLY A 350 2.96 -7.16 6.94
C GLY A 350 3.87 -6.10 6.33
N ILE A 351 4.74 -5.54 7.16
CA ILE A 351 5.91 -4.84 6.66
C ILE A 351 6.84 -5.92 6.05
N ASP A 352 6.49 -6.45 4.88
CA ASP A 352 7.33 -7.35 4.07
C ASP A 352 8.44 -6.51 3.41
N LEU A 353 9.31 -5.95 4.25
CA LEU A 353 10.59 -5.34 3.83
C LEU A 353 11.70 -6.40 3.69
N ASP A 354 11.41 -7.68 3.91
CA ASP A 354 12.39 -8.77 3.71
C ASP A 354 12.72 -8.98 2.23
N ARG A 355 11.89 -8.45 1.33
CA ARG A 355 12.32 -8.22 -0.06
C ARG A 355 13.08 -6.91 -0.15
N HIS A 356 14.35 -6.96 0.25
CA HIS A 356 15.37 -6.23 -0.52
C HIS A 356 15.07 -6.46 -2.00
N HIS A 357 15.12 -5.41 -2.81
CA HIS A 357 14.88 -5.50 -4.24
C HIS A 357 15.93 -6.43 -4.88
N VAL A 358 15.72 -7.75 -4.82
CA VAL A 358 16.63 -8.73 -5.39
C VAL A 358 16.46 -8.61 -6.90
N ARG A 359 17.32 -7.80 -7.52
CA ARG A 359 17.41 -7.71 -8.97
C ARG A 359 17.68 -9.11 -9.50
N ASN A 360 16.65 -9.72 -10.08
CA ASN A 360 16.75 -11.02 -10.70
C ASN A 360 17.59 -10.83 -11.99
N SER A 361 18.90 -11.02 -11.88
CA SER A 361 19.87 -10.74 -12.95
C SER A 361 19.79 -11.73 -14.13
N HIS A 362 18.99 -12.80 -13.98
CA HIS A 362 18.82 -13.83 -14.99
C HIS A 362 17.72 -13.47 -16.00
N ARG A 363 18.11 -13.40 -17.27
CA ARG A 363 17.17 -13.20 -18.38
C ARG A 363 16.30 -14.44 -18.58
N LYS A 364 14.98 -14.25 -18.68
CA LYS A 364 13.99 -15.30 -18.96
C LYS A 364 13.67 -15.46 -20.46
N ALA A 365 14.12 -14.52 -21.29
CA ALA A 365 13.92 -14.49 -22.74
C ALA A 365 15.12 -13.87 -23.47
N PRO A 366 15.38 -14.24 -24.75
CA PRO A 366 16.40 -13.58 -25.55
C PRO A 366 15.95 -12.16 -25.95
N LYS A 367 16.86 -11.19 -26.01
CA LYS A 367 16.57 -9.82 -26.52
C LYS A 367 16.63 -9.73 -28.05
N SER A 368 17.07 -10.78 -28.74
CA SER A 368 17.34 -10.73 -30.18
C SER A 368 16.06 -10.88 -31.01
N GLU A 369 15.97 -10.13 -32.10
CA GLU A 369 14.91 -10.23 -33.13
C GLU A 369 15.16 -11.37 -34.15
N ASN A 370 16.26 -12.11 -34.03
CA ASN A 370 16.55 -13.22 -34.94
C ASN A 370 15.52 -14.35 -34.75
N VAL A 371 14.73 -14.59 -35.80
CA VAL A 371 13.63 -15.56 -35.82
C VAL A 371 14.13 -16.98 -35.50
N TYR A 372 15.24 -17.42 -36.09
CA TYR A 372 15.81 -18.73 -35.84
C TYR A 372 16.17 -18.94 -34.36
N LEU A 373 16.77 -17.93 -33.71
CA LEU A 373 17.06 -18.00 -32.27
C LEU A 373 15.78 -18.10 -31.41
N GLN A 374 14.71 -17.40 -31.80
CA GLN A 374 13.43 -17.43 -31.06
C GLN A 374 12.74 -18.79 -31.18
N VAL A 375 12.72 -19.37 -32.38
CA VAL A 375 12.19 -20.73 -32.61
C VAL A 375 12.99 -21.76 -31.83
N LEU A 376 14.31 -21.64 -31.85
CA LEU A 376 15.20 -22.55 -31.12
C LEU A 376 15.01 -22.46 -29.60
N VAL A 377 14.76 -21.26 -29.07
CA VAL A 377 14.37 -21.08 -27.67
C VAL A 377 13.04 -21.77 -27.35
N LYS A 378 12.04 -21.69 -28.23
CA LYS A 378 10.76 -22.40 -28.02
C LYS A 378 10.98 -23.92 -27.99
N LEU A 379 11.79 -24.45 -28.91
CA LEU A 379 12.16 -25.86 -28.98
C LEU A 379 12.84 -26.33 -27.69
N TYR A 380 13.93 -25.70 -27.27
CA TYR A 380 14.64 -26.11 -26.06
C TYR A 380 13.87 -25.81 -24.76
N ARG A 381 12.91 -24.87 -24.78
CA ARG A 381 11.96 -24.67 -23.67
C ARG A 381 10.92 -25.79 -23.61
N PHE A 382 10.50 -26.33 -24.75
CA PHE A 382 9.66 -27.52 -24.80
C PHE A 382 10.44 -28.74 -24.29
N LEU A 383 11.64 -28.98 -24.81
CA LEU A 383 12.50 -30.09 -24.40
C LEU A 383 12.88 -30.03 -22.92
N ALA A 384 13.28 -28.87 -22.39
CA ALA A 384 13.64 -28.74 -20.97
C ALA A 384 12.46 -28.95 -19.99
N ARG A 385 11.21 -28.86 -20.46
CA ARG A 385 10.02 -29.18 -19.67
C ARG A 385 9.62 -30.65 -19.76
N ARG A 386 9.87 -31.29 -20.90
CA ARG A 386 9.47 -32.67 -21.19
C ARG A 386 10.55 -33.71 -20.92
N THR A 387 11.80 -33.27 -20.93
CA THR A 387 12.96 -34.09 -20.60
C THR A 387 13.57 -33.53 -19.33
N ASP A 388 13.74 -34.36 -18.30
CA ASP A 388 14.40 -33.96 -17.05
C ASP A 388 15.93 -33.81 -17.18
N SER A 389 16.42 -33.69 -18.42
CA SER A 389 17.84 -33.54 -18.71
C SER A 389 18.35 -32.14 -18.36
N ASN A 390 19.41 -32.12 -17.53
CA ASN A 390 20.16 -30.89 -17.22
C ASN A 390 20.78 -30.24 -18.46
N PHE A 391 21.08 -31.01 -19.50
CA PHE A 391 21.61 -30.50 -20.77
C PHE A 391 20.69 -29.43 -21.36
N ASN A 392 19.39 -29.73 -21.52
CA ASN A 392 18.42 -28.82 -22.13
C ASN A 392 18.21 -27.54 -21.30
N LYS A 393 18.23 -27.66 -19.96
CA LYS A 393 18.19 -26.50 -19.04
C LYS A 393 19.41 -25.59 -19.23
N VAL A 394 20.61 -26.18 -19.37
CA VAL A 394 21.83 -25.40 -19.63
C VAL A 394 21.81 -24.79 -21.03
N VAL A 395 21.34 -25.51 -22.05
CA VAL A 395 21.25 -25.00 -23.42
C VAL A 395 20.34 -23.77 -23.47
N LEU A 396 19.12 -23.91 -22.93
CA LEU A 396 18.14 -22.82 -22.84
C LEU A 396 18.69 -21.59 -22.12
N ARG A 397 19.36 -21.79 -20.97
CA ARG A 397 19.98 -20.69 -20.21
C ARG A 397 21.05 -19.98 -21.03
N ARG A 398 21.87 -20.71 -21.81
CA ARG A 398 22.92 -20.11 -22.65
C ARG A 398 22.33 -19.39 -23.86
N LEU A 399 21.21 -19.82 -24.43
CA LEU A 399 20.53 -19.13 -25.52
C LEU A 399 20.00 -17.74 -25.12
N PHE A 400 19.59 -17.55 -23.86
CA PHE A 400 19.18 -16.25 -23.31
C PHE A 400 20.34 -15.27 -23.09
N MET A 401 21.59 -15.76 -23.09
CA MET A 401 22.76 -14.92 -22.85
C MET A 401 23.05 -14.00 -24.04
N SER A 402 23.61 -12.83 -23.76
CA SER A 402 24.13 -11.93 -24.80
C SER A 402 25.26 -12.59 -25.59
N ARG A 403 25.54 -12.09 -26.81
CA ARG A 403 26.68 -12.54 -27.62
C ARG A 403 28.02 -12.39 -26.90
N ILE A 404 28.12 -11.46 -25.93
CA ILE A 404 29.28 -11.30 -25.07
C ILE A 404 29.50 -12.53 -24.18
N ASN A 405 28.42 -13.04 -23.61
CA ASN A 405 28.44 -14.17 -22.68
C ASN A 405 28.35 -15.56 -23.36
N ARG A 406 28.22 -15.56 -24.70
CA ARG A 406 28.37 -16.71 -25.61
C ARG A 406 29.64 -16.54 -26.45
N PRO A 407 30.85 -16.65 -25.85
CA PRO A 407 32.10 -16.45 -26.57
C PRO A 407 32.28 -17.49 -27.68
N PRO A 408 32.90 -17.12 -28.80
CA PRO A 408 33.25 -18.07 -29.86
C PRO A 408 34.28 -19.09 -29.36
N VAL A 409 34.34 -20.24 -30.03
CA VAL A 409 35.27 -21.34 -29.73
C VAL A 409 36.06 -21.68 -30.99
N SER A 410 37.38 -21.76 -30.89
CA SER A 410 38.26 -22.13 -32.00
C SER A 410 38.35 -23.65 -32.19
N LEU A 411 38.64 -24.12 -33.41
CA LEU A 411 38.89 -25.55 -33.68
C LEU A 411 40.03 -26.13 -32.83
N SER A 412 41.12 -25.38 -32.63
CA SER A 412 42.23 -25.77 -31.75
C SER A 412 41.77 -26.07 -30.33
N ARG A 413 40.85 -25.26 -29.79
CA ARG A 413 40.29 -25.46 -28.45
C ARG A 413 39.30 -26.62 -28.42
N ILE A 414 38.57 -26.87 -29.49
CA ILE A 414 37.72 -28.05 -29.59
C ILE A 414 38.60 -29.30 -29.55
N ALA A 415 39.61 -29.38 -30.44
CA ALA A 415 40.54 -30.50 -30.51
C ALA A 415 41.27 -30.74 -29.18
N SER A 416 41.70 -29.69 -28.48
CA SER A 416 42.40 -29.84 -27.20
C SER A 416 41.52 -30.33 -26.04
N ASN A 417 40.19 -30.24 -26.15
CA ASN A 417 39.25 -30.74 -25.14
C ASN A 417 38.66 -32.11 -25.51
N VAL A 418 39.02 -32.67 -26.66
CA VAL A 418 38.61 -34.01 -27.07
C VAL A 418 39.70 -34.99 -26.64
N THR A 419 39.53 -35.57 -25.47
CA THR A 419 40.35 -36.69 -24.97
C THR A 419 39.79 -38.02 -25.47
N ASP A 420 40.52 -39.13 -25.27
CA ASP A 420 40.10 -40.47 -25.70
C ASP A 420 38.72 -40.87 -25.15
N ALA A 421 38.38 -40.41 -23.94
CA ALA A 421 37.07 -40.61 -23.29
C ALA A 421 35.90 -39.85 -23.96
N HIS A 422 36.18 -39.02 -24.96
CA HIS A 422 35.20 -38.20 -25.69
C HIS A 422 35.14 -38.52 -27.18
N LYS A 423 35.89 -39.53 -27.64
CA LYS A 423 35.79 -40.04 -29.01
C LYS A 423 34.36 -40.53 -29.28
N GLY A 424 33.78 -40.09 -30.40
CA GLY A 424 32.41 -40.42 -30.80
C GLY A 424 31.29 -39.56 -30.20
N LYS A 425 31.59 -38.63 -29.27
CA LYS A 425 30.58 -37.70 -28.74
C LYS A 425 30.39 -36.48 -29.65
N THR A 426 29.15 -36.02 -29.76
CA THR A 426 28.85 -34.77 -30.49
C THR A 426 29.16 -33.55 -29.62
N ILE A 427 30.01 -32.67 -30.10
CA ILE A 427 30.48 -31.50 -29.37
C ILE A 427 29.50 -30.36 -29.58
N VAL A 428 28.96 -29.80 -28.49
CA VAL A 428 27.92 -28.77 -28.57
C VAL A 428 28.47 -27.43 -28.10
N VAL A 429 28.39 -26.42 -28.96
CA VAL A 429 28.85 -25.06 -28.69
C VAL A 429 27.71 -24.06 -28.90
N ILE A 430 27.24 -23.45 -27.81
CA ILE A 430 26.19 -22.42 -27.86
C ILE A 430 26.83 -21.06 -28.12
N GLY A 431 27.32 -20.90 -29.34
CA GLY A 431 28.10 -19.76 -29.82
C GLY A 431 28.56 -20.00 -31.25
N SER A 432 29.56 -19.24 -31.69
CA SER A 432 30.16 -19.40 -33.01
C SER A 432 31.42 -20.27 -32.93
N VAL A 433 31.59 -21.20 -33.86
CA VAL A 433 32.82 -21.97 -34.03
C VAL A 433 33.67 -21.30 -35.11
N THR A 434 34.92 -21.00 -34.78
CA THR A 434 35.86 -20.29 -35.64
C THR A 434 37.07 -21.16 -35.98
N ASP A 435 37.66 -20.91 -37.13
CA ASP A 435 38.87 -21.60 -37.57
C ASP A 435 40.10 -21.12 -36.78
N ASP A 436 41.14 -21.95 -36.79
CA ASP A 436 42.47 -21.61 -36.26
C ASP A 436 43.55 -22.21 -37.18
N ASN A 437 44.24 -21.34 -37.91
CA ASN A 437 45.27 -21.72 -38.88
C ASN A 437 46.48 -22.41 -38.22
N ARG A 438 46.65 -22.28 -36.90
CA ARG A 438 47.75 -22.91 -36.16
C ARG A 438 47.57 -24.40 -35.96
N LEU A 439 46.32 -24.88 -36.00
CA LEU A 439 46.03 -26.31 -36.00
C LEU A 439 46.19 -26.77 -37.44
N LEU A 440 47.21 -27.57 -37.77
CA LEU A 440 47.46 -28.01 -39.15
C LEU A 440 46.48 -29.12 -39.58
N ASN A 441 46.37 -30.17 -38.77
CA ASN A 441 45.47 -31.30 -39.00
C ASN A 441 44.29 -31.25 -38.03
N VAL A 442 43.07 -31.21 -38.56
CA VAL A 442 41.84 -31.24 -37.77
C VAL A 442 41.42 -32.69 -37.58
N PRO A 443 41.18 -33.17 -36.35
CA PRO A 443 40.68 -34.52 -36.14
C PRO A 443 39.23 -34.66 -36.66
N LYS A 444 38.78 -35.89 -36.91
CA LYS A 444 37.38 -36.17 -37.26
C LYS A 444 36.47 -35.82 -36.06
N LEU A 445 35.60 -34.83 -36.23
CA LEU A 445 34.75 -34.28 -35.16
C LEU A 445 33.30 -34.09 -35.64
N SER A 446 32.33 -34.45 -34.79
CA SER A 446 30.93 -34.03 -34.96
C SER A 446 30.64 -32.84 -34.07
N VAL A 447 30.34 -31.67 -34.64
CA VAL A 447 30.19 -30.42 -33.90
C VAL A 447 28.84 -29.78 -34.18
N ALA A 448 28.07 -29.47 -33.13
CA ALA A 448 26.82 -28.73 -33.20
C ALA A 448 27.01 -27.30 -32.67
N ALA A 449 26.63 -26.28 -33.44
CA ALA A 449 26.77 -24.88 -33.03
C ALA A 449 25.69 -23.95 -33.58
N LEU A 450 25.62 -22.72 -33.06
CA LEU A 450 24.73 -21.68 -33.60
C LEU A 450 25.21 -21.15 -34.95
N ARG A 451 26.54 -21.12 -35.17
CA ARG A 451 27.16 -20.62 -36.40
C ARG A 451 28.56 -21.20 -36.55
N PHE A 452 28.93 -21.53 -37.78
CA PHE A 452 30.31 -21.86 -38.17
C PHE A 452 30.87 -20.76 -39.08
N THR A 453 32.18 -20.48 -39.00
CA THR A 453 32.86 -19.78 -40.09
C THR A 453 32.99 -20.71 -41.29
N ALA A 454 32.96 -20.18 -42.51
CA ALA A 454 33.01 -20.98 -43.73
C ALA A 454 34.28 -21.86 -43.77
N THR A 455 35.42 -21.29 -43.38
CA THR A 455 36.69 -22.02 -43.29
C THR A 455 36.67 -23.13 -42.24
N ALA A 456 36.07 -22.90 -41.07
CA ALA A 456 35.98 -23.93 -40.03
C ALA A 456 35.10 -25.10 -40.48
N ARG A 457 33.98 -24.81 -41.14
CA ARG A 457 33.09 -25.83 -41.71
C ARG A 457 33.83 -26.68 -42.74
N ALA A 458 34.45 -26.04 -43.74
CA ALA A 458 35.18 -26.73 -44.80
C ALA A 458 36.30 -27.64 -44.25
N ARG A 459 37.00 -27.20 -43.20
CA ARG A 459 38.07 -28.00 -42.58
C ARG A 459 37.56 -29.17 -41.75
N ILE A 460 36.42 -29.03 -41.06
CA ILE A 460 35.78 -30.14 -40.34
C ILE A 460 35.30 -31.19 -41.36
N GLU A 461 34.64 -30.76 -42.42
CA GLU A 461 34.11 -31.64 -43.47
C GLU A 461 35.24 -32.33 -44.24
N LYS A 462 36.33 -31.62 -44.57
CA LYS A 462 37.54 -32.20 -45.20
C LYS A 462 38.22 -33.25 -44.31
N ALA A 463 38.13 -33.12 -42.98
CA ALA A 463 38.61 -34.12 -42.03
C ALA A 463 37.64 -35.31 -41.85
N GLY A 464 36.55 -35.38 -42.63
CA GLY A 464 35.52 -36.41 -42.54
C GLY A 464 34.59 -36.25 -41.32
N GLY A 465 34.56 -35.06 -40.70
CA GLY A 465 33.67 -34.70 -39.60
C GLY A 465 32.31 -34.17 -40.07
N GLU A 466 31.44 -33.87 -39.12
CA GLU A 466 30.05 -33.43 -39.37
C GLU A 466 29.78 -32.09 -38.67
N THR A 467 29.13 -31.15 -39.37
CA THR A 467 28.66 -29.89 -38.77
C THR A 467 27.14 -29.89 -38.65
N LEU A 468 26.63 -29.71 -37.43
CA LEU A 468 25.21 -29.79 -37.10
C LEU A 468 24.69 -28.44 -36.59
N THR A 469 23.42 -28.16 -36.89
CA THR A 469 22.67 -27.11 -36.21
C THR A 469 22.08 -27.61 -34.88
N LEU A 470 21.71 -26.69 -33.99
CA LEU A 470 21.16 -27.06 -32.68
C LEU A 470 19.76 -27.70 -32.77
N ASP A 471 19.01 -27.44 -33.84
CA ASP A 471 17.74 -28.10 -34.16
C ASP A 471 17.96 -29.52 -34.69
N GLN A 472 18.93 -29.73 -35.59
CA GLN A 472 19.32 -31.08 -36.05
C GLN A 472 19.83 -31.94 -34.88
N LEU A 473 20.61 -31.35 -33.96
CA LEU A 473 21.04 -32.03 -32.75
C LEU A 473 19.84 -32.45 -31.88
N ALA A 474 18.84 -31.58 -31.74
CA ALA A 474 17.65 -31.86 -30.93
C ALA A 474 16.83 -33.03 -31.49
N LEU A 475 16.82 -33.22 -32.82
CA LEU A 475 16.20 -34.40 -33.46
C LEU A 475 17.01 -35.67 -33.19
N ARG A 476 18.34 -35.61 -33.27
CA ARG A 476 19.23 -36.78 -33.11
C ARG A 476 19.38 -37.22 -31.65
N ALA A 477 19.44 -36.27 -30.72
CA ALA A 477 19.70 -36.50 -29.30
C ALA A 477 18.87 -35.55 -28.43
N PRO A 478 17.53 -35.73 -28.32
CA PRO A 478 16.64 -34.82 -27.62
C PRO A 478 16.94 -34.68 -26.12
N THR A 479 17.54 -35.69 -25.50
CA THR A 479 17.99 -35.68 -24.10
C THR A 479 19.40 -35.14 -23.91
N GLY A 480 20.16 -34.92 -24.99
CA GLY A 480 21.59 -34.58 -24.95
C GLY A 480 22.51 -35.78 -24.67
N ALA A 481 22.02 -37.02 -24.79
CA ALA A 481 22.85 -38.21 -24.66
C ALA A 481 24.01 -38.20 -25.68
N ASN A 482 25.18 -38.70 -25.28
CA ASN A 482 26.41 -38.73 -26.09
C ASN A 482 26.87 -37.35 -26.60
N THR A 483 26.56 -36.27 -25.87
CA THR A 483 27.03 -34.92 -26.20
C THR A 483 28.05 -34.38 -25.19
N LEU A 484 28.95 -33.50 -25.66
CA LEU A 484 29.90 -32.76 -24.84
C LEU A 484 29.65 -31.26 -24.98
N LEU A 485 29.10 -30.62 -23.95
CA LEU A 485 28.77 -29.21 -23.97
C LEU A 485 29.98 -28.32 -23.66
N LEU A 486 30.64 -27.80 -24.68
CA LEU A 486 31.79 -26.91 -24.53
C LEU A 486 31.38 -25.43 -24.40
N ARG A 487 32.25 -24.65 -23.76
CA ARG A 487 32.10 -23.20 -23.62
C ARG A 487 33.43 -22.50 -23.86
N GLY A 488 33.40 -21.44 -24.66
CA GLY A 488 34.54 -20.57 -24.85
C GLY A 488 34.88 -19.75 -23.60
N PRO A 489 36.08 -19.15 -23.56
CA PRO A 489 36.54 -18.32 -22.45
C PRO A 489 35.79 -16.97 -22.45
N LYS A 490 35.10 -16.64 -21.35
CA LYS A 490 34.35 -15.37 -21.23
C LYS A 490 35.28 -14.13 -21.22
N ASN A 491 36.48 -14.30 -20.66
CA ASN A 491 37.39 -13.20 -20.35
C ASN A 491 38.48 -13.00 -21.41
N ALA A 492 38.41 -13.70 -22.56
CA ALA A 492 39.45 -13.62 -23.58
C ALA A 492 39.44 -12.30 -24.38
N ARG A 493 38.33 -11.55 -24.34
CA ARG A 493 38.19 -10.28 -25.07
C ARG A 493 39.17 -9.23 -24.52
N GLU A 494 39.82 -8.49 -25.41
CA GLU A 494 40.76 -7.43 -25.03
C GLU A 494 40.09 -6.37 -24.13
N ALA A 495 38.85 -5.99 -24.42
CA ALA A 495 38.08 -5.08 -23.58
C ALA A 495 37.94 -5.56 -22.12
N VAL A 496 37.86 -6.89 -21.87
CA VAL A 496 37.78 -7.44 -20.50
C VAL A 496 39.14 -7.36 -19.78
N LYS A 497 40.25 -7.37 -20.53
CA LYS A 497 41.61 -7.18 -19.98
C LYS A 497 41.83 -5.75 -19.49
N HIS A 498 41.18 -4.77 -20.11
CA HIS A 498 41.26 -3.35 -19.73
C HIS A 498 40.16 -2.93 -18.74
N PHE A 499 38.92 -3.38 -18.96
CA PHE A 499 37.70 -2.86 -18.30
C PHE A 499 36.82 -3.97 -17.69
N GLY A 500 37.37 -5.17 -17.46
CA GLY A 500 36.60 -6.26 -16.86
C GLY A 500 36.17 -5.96 -15.41
N PHE A 501 35.18 -6.68 -14.92
CA PHE A 501 34.64 -6.54 -13.55
C PHE A 501 35.71 -6.74 -12.45
N GLY A 502 35.53 -6.09 -11.30
CA GLY A 502 36.44 -6.11 -10.14
C GLY A 502 37.39 -4.91 -10.05
N PRO A 503 38.11 -4.75 -8.92
CA PRO A 503 39.05 -3.64 -8.71
C PRO A 503 40.11 -3.58 -9.84
N HIS A 504 40.48 -2.36 -10.24
CA HIS A 504 41.35 -2.10 -11.40
C HIS A 504 42.84 -2.45 -11.18
N SER A 505 43.20 -3.12 -10.09
CA SER A 505 44.57 -3.37 -9.64
C SER A 505 45.42 -4.25 -10.57
N HIS A 506 44.80 -5.12 -11.37
CA HIS A 506 45.50 -6.06 -12.27
C HIS A 506 45.05 -5.97 -13.73
N LYS A 507 44.45 -4.85 -14.15
CA LYS A 507 43.99 -4.66 -15.53
C LYS A 507 45.14 -4.20 -16.44
N LYS A 508 45.13 -4.64 -17.69
CA LYS A 508 46.07 -4.18 -18.73
C LYS A 508 45.84 -2.66 -18.94
N PRO A 509 46.88 -1.82 -18.99
CA PRO A 509 46.71 -0.39 -19.28
C PRO A 509 46.07 -0.16 -20.65
N TYR A 510 45.07 0.73 -20.73
CA TYR A 510 44.44 1.10 -22.00
C TYR A 510 45.06 2.40 -22.54
N VAL A 511 45.70 2.33 -23.71
CA VAL A 511 46.32 3.48 -24.36
C VAL A 511 45.37 4.05 -25.41
N ARG A 512 44.94 5.30 -25.26
CA ARG A 512 43.97 5.95 -26.17
C ARG A 512 44.53 6.26 -27.57
N SER A 513 45.85 6.37 -27.73
CA SER A 513 46.49 6.64 -29.04
C SER A 513 47.85 5.95 -29.16
N LYS A 514 48.12 5.31 -30.30
CA LYS A 514 49.40 4.64 -30.61
C LYS A 514 50.39 5.53 -31.38
N GLY A 515 50.07 6.82 -31.57
CA GLY A 515 50.92 7.76 -32.29
C GLY A 515 52.22 8.06 -31.54
N ARG A 516 53.29 8.41 -32.28
CA ARG A 516 54.64 8.69 -31.74
C ARG A 516 54.64 9.83 -30.70
N LYS A 517 53.65 10.72 -30.75
CA LYS A 517 53.43 11.85 -29.83
C LYS A 517 52.60 11.52 -28.57
N PHE A 518 52.01 10.31 -28.49
CA PHE A 518 51.18 9.91 -27.34
C PHE A 518 51.87 8.80 -26.55
N GLU A 519 51.76 8.86 -25.22
CA GLU A 519 52.41 7.91 -24.32
C GLU A 519 52.02 6.46 -24.64
N ARG A 520 52.99 5.70 -25.15
CA ARG A 520 52.91 4.23 -25.12
C ARG A 520 52.92 3.83 -23.66
N ALA A 521 51.87 3.21 -23.13
CA ALA A 521 51.86 2.69 -21.76
C ALA A 521 53.08 1.77 -21.57
N ARG A 522 54.13 2.31 -20.94
CA ARG A 522 55.31 1.57 -20.51
C ARG A 522 54.99 1.04 -19.12
N GLY A 523 55.17 -0.26 -18.94
CA GLY A 523 54.88 -0.95 -17.68
C GLY A 523 55.68 -0.39 -16.50
N ARG A 524 55.11 -0.61 -15.31
CA ARG A 524 55.68 -0.45 -13.95
C ARG A 524 57.04 0.23 -13.88
N ARG A 525 57.08 1.56 -13.98
CA ARG A 525 58.12 2.37 -13.33
C ARG A 525 57.52 3.02 -12.09
N ARG A 526 58.24 2.92 -10.97
CA ARG A 526 57.84 3.41 -9.63
C ARG A 526 57.62 4.93 -9.54
N SER A 527 58.06 5.70 -10.53
CA SER A 527 58.23 7.15 -10.38
C SER A 527 57.06 8.03 -10.83
N ARG A 528 55.97 7.50 -11.42
CA ARG A 528 54.77 8.31 -11.68
C ARG A 528 53.50 7.48 -11.48
N GLY A 529 52.84 7.76 -10.37
CA GLY A 529 51.64 7.05 -9.92
C GLY A 529 50.51 7.11 -10.94
N PHE A 530 49.82 5.98 -11.06
CA PHE A 530 48.51 5.88 -11.67
C PHE A 530 47.57 6.79 -10.86
N LYS A 531 47.18 7.96 -11.39
CA LYS A 531 46.08 8.74 -10.81
C LYS A 531 44.79 7.98 -11.14
N VAL A 532 44.21 7.36 -10.10
CA VAL A 532 42.87 6.74 -10.13
C VAL A 532 41.84 7.85 -10.13
#